data_AF-W8TK00-F1
#
_entry.id   AF-W8TK00-F1
#
_cell.length_a   1.000
_cell.length_b   1.000
_cell.length_c   1.000
_cell.angle_alpha   90.00
_cell.angle_beta   90.00
_cell.angle_gamma   90.00
#
_symmetry.space_group_name_H-M   'P 1'
#
loop_
_entity.id
_entity.type
_entity.pdbx_description
1 polymer ?
#
loop_
_entity_poly.entity_id
_entity_poly.type
_entity_poly.pdbx_seq_one_letter_code
_entity_poly.pdbx_strand_id
1 'polypeptide(L)'
;MFSKMNLKSIEEQLRGAGREEIIKAIGLLRQDERKTVQKLAEKYEKQLKRAQAERERIEGLKRYERKLMEKGYALVAGIDEAGRGPLAGPVVAAAVILPEDVFIEGVNDSKKTQPSKEGPAV
;
A
#
# COMPACT_ATOMS: atom_id res chain seq x y z
N MET A 1 17.20 -20.04 16.11
CA MET A 1 16.86 -20.80 14.88
C MET A 1 17.67 -20.36 13.65
N PHE A 2 18.05 -19.09 13.48
CA PHE A 2 18.73 -18.60 12.25
C PHE A 2 20.26 -18.67 12.23
N SER A 3 20.92 -18.99 13.35
CA SER A 3 22.39 -18.93 13.50
C SER A 3 23.18 -19.80 12.51
N LYS A 4 22.60 -20.89 11.98
CA LYS A 4 23.25 -21.77 10.98
C LYS A 4 22.74 -21.60 9.54
N MET A 5 21.72 -20.76 9.33
CA MET A 5 21.13 -20.58 8.00
C MET A 5 21.89 -19.54 7.17
N ASN A 6 21.94 -19.75 5.85
CA ASN A 6 22.45 -18.74 4.93
C ASN A 6 21.39 -17.64 4.67
N LEU A 7 21.82 -16.49 4.16
CA LEU A 7 20.94 -15.34 3.92
C LEU A 7 19.74 -15.67 3.02
N LYS A 8 19.97 -16.49 1.99
CA LYS A 8 18.97 -16.83 0.99
C LYS A 8 17.85 -17.68 1.59
N SER A 9 18.19 -18.64 2.44
CA SER A 9 17.23 -19.46 3.18
C SER A 9 16.39 -18.63 4.15
N ILE A 10 16.99 -17.61 4.79
CA ILE A 10 16.26 -16.69 5.65
C ILE A 10 15.26 -15.85 4.83
N GLU A 11 15.69 -15.29 3.69
CA GLU A 11 14.80 -14.54 2.81
C GLU A 11 13.64 -15.38 2.27
N GLU A 12 13.88 -16.66 1.96
CA GLU A 12 12.87 -17.58 1.43
C GLU A 12 11.82 -17.93 2.48
N GLN A 13 12.22 -18.15 3.74
CA GLN A 13 11.27 -18.34 4.84
C GLN A 13 10.42 -17.09 5.09
N LEU A 14 11.01 -15.90 4.96
CA LEU A 14 10.28 -14.64 5.19
C LEU A 14 9.36 -14.24 4.04
N ARG A 15 9.60 -14.73 2.82
CA ARG A 15 8.81 -14.37 1.64
C ARG A 15 7.34 -14.80 1.76
N GLY A 16 7.08 -15.92 2.44
CA GLY A 16 5.73 -16.44 2.66
C GLY A 16 5.17 -16.18 4.06
N ALA A 17 5.92 -15.49 4.91
CA ALA A 17 5.57 -15.30 6.31
C ALA A 17 4.52 -14.20 6.49
N GLY A 18 3.60 -14.41 7.43
CA GLY A 18 2.63 -13.39 7.83
C GLY A 18 3.29 -12.21 8.55
N ARG A 19 2.57 -11.09 8.64
CA ARG A 19 3.08 -9.85 9.29
C ARG A 19 3.64 -10.11 10.69
N GLU A 20 2.95 -10.89 11.52
CA GLU A 20 3.41 -11.21 12.88
C GLU A 20 4.70 -12.03 12.90
N GLU A 21 4.84 -12.98 11.98
CA GLU A 21 6.03 -13.81 11.84
C GLU A 21 7.22 -12.98 11.38
N ILE A 22 7.01 -12.06 10.45
CA ILE A 22 8.04 -11.10 10.01
C ILE A 22 8.49 -10.23 11.19
N ILE A 23 7.56 -9.70 12.01
CA ILE A 23 7.90 -8.90 13.19
C ILE A 23 8.74 -9.70 14.19
N LYS A 24 8.33 -10.95 14.48
CA LYS A 24 9.08 -11.85 15.37
C LYS A 24 10.47 -12.15 14.78
N ALA A 25 10.55 -12.41 13.47
CA ALA A 25 11.80 -12.68 12.81
C ALA A 25 12.75 -11.48 12.83
N ILE A 26 12.27 -10.26 12.58
CA ILE A 26 13.08 -9.03 12.70
C ILE A 26 13.76 -8.95 14.07
N GLY A 27 13.01 -9.22 15.15
CA GLY A 27 13.55 -9.22 16.51
C GLY A 27 14.69 -10.22 16.69
N LEU A 28 14.56 -11.43 16.12
CA LEU A 28 15.60 -12.46 16.14
C LEU A 28 16.79 -12.11 15.24
N LEU A 29 16.56 -11.52 14.07
CA LEU A 29 17.61 -11.17 13.11
C LEU A 29 18.46 -9.99 13.59
N ARG A 30 17.89 -9.08 14.38
CA ARG A 30 18.66 -7.98 15.01
C ARG A 30 19.68 -8.48 16.03
N GLN A 31 19.42 -9.62 16.66
CA GLN A 31 20.33 -10.22 17.64
C GLN A 31 21.44 -11.06 16.98
N ASP A 32 21.41 -11.24 15.67
CA ASP A 32 22.44 -11.99 14.94
C ASP A 32 23.72 -11.16 14.80
N GLU A 33 24.89 -11.77 15.01
CA GLU A 33 26.18 -11.08 14.93
C GLU A 33 26.58 -10.72 13.49
N ARG A 34 26.00 -11.39 12.49
CA ARG A 34 26.34 -11.18 11.08
C ARG A 34 25.73 -9.88 10.58
N LYS A 35 26.57 -8.90 10.25
CA LYS A 35 26.15 -7.59 9.69
C LYS A 35 25.19 -7.69 8.51
N THR A 36 25.34 -8.70 7.64
CA THR A 36 24.43 -8.91 6.49
C THR A 36 23.02 -9.28 6.94
N VAL A 37 22.88 -10.04 8.03
CA VAL A 37 21.59 -10.44 8.62
C VAL A 37 20.93 -9.25 9.33
N GLN A 38 21.72 -8.44 10.04
CA GLN A 38 21.23 -7.19 10.64
C GLN A 38 20.70 -6.22 9.58
N LYS A 39 21.43 -6.04 8.47
CA LYS A 39 20.94 -5.24 7.31
C LYS A 39 19.65 -5.78 6.71
N LEU A 40 19.47 -7.10 6.71
CA LEU A 40 18.22 -7.72 6.26
C LEU A 40 17.06 -7.34 7.18
N ALA A 41 17.27 -7.37 8.50
CA ALA A 41 16.28 -6.92 9.47
C ALA A 41 15.88 -5.46 9.25
N GLU A 42 16.86 -4.56 9.07
CA GLU A 42 16.62 -3.14 8.77
C GLU A 42 15.79 -2.94 7.49
N LYS A 43 16.07 -3.73 6.44
CA LYS A 43 15.30 -3.70 5.19
C LYS A 43 13.83 -4.04 5.43
N TYR A 44 13.54 -5.13 6.13
CA TYR A 44 12.17 -5.55 6.43
C TYR A 44 11.44 -4.57 7.37
N GLU A 45 12.13 -4.02 8.37
CA GLU A 45 11.57 -2.95 9.22
C GLU A 45 11.16 -1.73 8.41
N LYS A 46 12.04 -1.28 7.50
CA LYS A 46 11.75 -0.15 6.63
C LYS A 46 10.58 -0.44 5.70
N GLN A 47 10.44 -1.67 5.21
CA GLN A 47 9.29 -2.09 4.41
C GLN A 47 8.00 -2.07 5.23
N LEU A 48 7.99 -2.66 6.43
CA LEU A 48 6.82 -2.63 7.32
C LEU A 48 6.42 -1.21 7.70
N LYS A 49 7.39 -0.33 7.99
CA LYS A 49 7.12 1.07 8.30
C LYS A 49 6.51 1.81 7.11
N ARG A 50 6.99 1.55 5.89
CA ARG A 50 6.40 2.11 4.66
C ARG A 50 4.98 1.62 4.42
N ALA A 51 4.75 0.32 4.55
CA ALA A 51 3.41 -0.27 4.40
C ALA A 51 2.42 0.28 5.45
N GLN A 52 2.87 0.45 6.70
CA GLN A 52 2.07 1.05 7.76
C GLN A 52 1.73 2.51 7.46
N ALA A 53 2.71 3.31 7.06
CA ALA A 53 2.49 4.71 6.70
C ALA A 53 1.54 4.85 5.50
N GLU A 54 1.65 3.96 4.50
CA GLU A 54 0.73 3.92 3.37
C GLU A 54 -0.69 3.55 3.80
N ARG A 55 -0.82 2.59 4.71
CA ARG A 55 -2.12 2.22 5.28
C ARG A 55 -2.74 3.39 6.03
N GLU A 56 -1.97 4.08 6.86
CA GLU A 56 -2.43 5.28 7.59
C GLU A 56 -2.82 6.41 6.64
N ARG A 57 -2.08 6.60 5.54
CA ARG A 57 -2.41 7.59 4.50
C ARG A 57 -3.73 7.27 3.83
N ILE A 58 -3.93 6.03 3.38
CA ILE A 58 -5.17 5.58 2.72
C ILE A 58 -6.35 5.69 3.68
N GLU A 59 -6.17 5.28 4.94
CA GLU A 59 -7.18 5.51 5.97
C GLU A 59 -7.45 7.01 6.16
N GLY A 60 -6.45 7.87 6.08
CA GLY A 60 -6.62 9.32 6.10
C GLY A 60 -7.53 9.83 4.97
N LEU A 61 -7.42 9.28 3.76
CA LEU A 61 -8.25 9.66 2.60
C LEU A 61 -9.74 9.36 2.82
N LYS A 62 -10.05 8.23 3.46
CA LYS A 62 -11.43 7.81 3.76
C LYS A 62 -12.13 8.62 4.87
N ARG A 63 -11.52 9.71 5.36
CA ARG A 63 -12.06 10.51 6.48
C ARG A 63 -13.50 10.97 6.25
N TYR A 64 -13.83 11.41 5.04
CA TYR A 64 -15.17 11.92 4.74
C TYR A 64 -16.20 10.80 4.62
N GLU A 65 -15.83 9.69 3.98
CA GLU A 65 -16.66 8.49 3.88
C GLU A 65 -17.02 7.94 5.27
N ARG A 66 -16.02 7.78 6.16
CA ARG A 66 -16.24 7.33 7.54
C ARG A 66 -17.21 8.23 8.31
N LYS A 67 -17.06 9.55 8.19
CA LYS A 67 -17.99 10.50 8.83
C LYS A 67 -19.44 10.38 8.34
N LEU A 68 -19.64 9.98 7.09
CA LEU A 68 -20.97 9.75 6.53
C LEU A 68 -21.51 8.38 6.98
N MET A 69 -20.67 7.34 7.01
CA MET A 69 -21.03 6.04 7.54
C MET A 69 -21.41 6.10 9.03
N GLU A 70 -20.68 6.88 9.84
CA GLU A 70 -21.01 7.16 11.25
C GLU A 70 -22.39 7.82 11.42
N LYS A 71 -22.89 8.53 10.40
CA LYS A 71 -24.23 9.12 10.37
C LYS A 71 -25.31 8.16 9.86
N GLY A 72 -24.95 6.92 9.53
CA GLY A 72 -25.85 5.89 9.04
C GLY A 72 -26.00 5.82 7.50
N TYR A 73 -25.17 6.55 6.74
CA TYR A 73 -25.19 6.43 5.28
C TYR A 73 -24.44 5.16 4.84
N ALA A 74 -25.17 4.18 4.30
CA ALA A 74 -24.60 2.90 3.88
C ALA A 74 -23.87 2.96 2.52
N LEU A 75 -24.24 3.91 1.65
CA LEU A 75 -23.69 4.03 0.30
C LEU A 75 -23.14 5.45 0.11
N VAL A 76 -21.83 5.55 -0.07
CA VAL A 76 -21.12 6.82 -0.31
C VAL A 76 -20.43 6.72 -1.66
N ALA A 77 -20.75 7.65 -2.57
CA ALA A 77 -20.13 7.74 -3.88
C ALA A 77 -19.10 8.87 -3.91
N GLY A 78 -17.86 8.56 -4.29
CA GLY A 78 -16.85 9.54 -4.69
C GLY A 78 -17.06 9.93 -6.16
N ILE A 79 -16.93 11.22 -6.48
CA ILE A 79 -17.13 11.76 -7.83
C ILE A 79 -15.87 12.54 -8.25
N ASP A 80 -15.45 12.37 -9.49
CA ASP A 80 -14.35 13.15 -10.09
C ASP A 80 -14.58 13.36 -11.60
N GLU A 81 -14.00 14.43 -12.15
CA GLU A 81 -14.09 14.79 -13.56
C GLU A 81 -12.73 14.95 -14.25
N ALA A 82 -12.68 14.55 -15.53
CA ALA A 82 -11.54 14.75 -16.41
C ALA A 82 -11.95 15.56 -17.64
N GLY A 83 -11.01 16.36 -18.17
CA GLY A 83 -11.22 17.10 -19.42
C GLY A 83 -11.65 18.56 -19.27
N ARG A 84 -11.62 19.16 -18.07
CA ARG A 84 -11.97 20.59 -17.88
C ARG A 84 -10.92 21.60 -18.40
N GLY A 85 -9.72 21.13 -18.72
CA GLY A 85 -8.57 21.97 -19.09
C GLY A 85 -8.24 22.04 -20.60
N PRO A 86 -8.36 20.95 -21.37
CA PRO A 86 -8.15 20.98 -22.82
C PRO A 86 -9.08 21.94 -23.56
N LEU A 87 -8.61 22.48 -24.70
CA LEU A 87 -9.38 23.42 -25.56
C LEU A 87 -10.55 22.73 -26.29
N ALA A 88 -10.44 21.43 -26.52
CA ALA A 88 -11.44 20.62 -27.19
C ALA A 88 -11.46 19.21 -26.59
N GLY A 89 -12.60 18.53 -26.72
CA GLY A 89 -12.87 17.22 -26.14
C GLY A 89 -13.94 17.30 -25.04
N PRO A 90 -14.62 16.18 -24.74
CA PRO A 90 -15.66 16.16 -23.73
C PRO A 90 -15.08 16.27 -22.31
N VAL A 91 -15.88 16.83 -21.41
CA VAL A 91 -15.69 16.63 -19.97
C VAL A 91 -16.39 15.32 -19.61
N VAL A 92 -15.66 14.41 -18.95
CA VAL A 92 -16.18 13.12 -18.51
C VAL A 92 -16.13 13.08 -16.98
N ALA A 93 -17.22 12.68 -16.35
CA ALA A 93 -17.30 12.49 -14.90
C ALA A 93 -17.60 11.02 -14.57
N ALA A 94 -17.10 10.55 -13.43
CA ALA A 94 -17.36 9.22 -12.91
C ALA A 94 -17.82 9.29 -11.45
N ALA A 95 -18.66 8.34 -11.04
CA ALA A 95 -19.07 8.13 -9.67
C ALA A 95 -18.78 6.69 -9.25
N VAL A 96 -18.11 6.50 -8.12
CA VAL A 96 -17.69 5.18 -7.63
C VAL A 96 -18.11 5.03 -6.17
N ILE A 97 -18.81 3.93 -5.87
CA ILE A 97 -19.07 3.48 -4.50
C ILE A 97 -18.09 2.35 -4.20
N LEU A 98 -17.29 2.53 -3.15
CA LEU A 98 -16.31 1.54 -2.72
C LEU A 98 -16.87 0.68 -1.57
N PRO A 99 -16.49 -0.63 -1.51
CA PRO A 99 -16.72 -1.43 -0.31
C PRO A 99 -16.01 -0.82 0.91
N GLU A 100 -16.61 -0.93 2.10
CA GLU A 100 -16.09 -0.31 3.33
C GLU A 100 -14.64 -0.74 3.63
N ASP A 101 -14.37 -2.04 3.56
CA ASP A 101 -13.07 -2.64 3.86
C ASP A 101 -12.08 -2.65 2.68
N VAL A 102 -12.38 -1.92 1.59
CA VAL A 102 -11.49 -1.94 0.43
C VAL A 102 -10.15 -1.30 0.76
N PHE A 103 -9.05 -1.98 0.45
CA PHE A 103 -7.72 -1.40 0.48
C PHE A 103 -7.14 -1.43 -0.92
N ILE A 104 -6.93 -0.25 -1.51
CA ILE A 104 -6.34 -0.10 -2.84
C ILE A 104 -4.95 0.48 -2.65
N GLU A 105 -3.94 -0.37 -2.74
CA GLU A 105 -2.55 0.03 -2.60
C GLU A 105 -2.18 1.07 -3.68
N GLY A 106 -1.53 2.16 -3.28
CA GLY A 106 -1.06 3.17 -4.23
C GLY A 106 -2.16 4.04 -4.84
N VAL A 107 -3.37 4.05 -4.28
CA VAL A 107 -4.43 4.97 -4.72
C VAL A 107 -3.97 6.42 -4.53
N ASN A 108 -3.89 7.16 -5.63
CA ASN A 108 -3.34 8.50 -5.71
C ASN A 108 -4.22 9.39 -6.58
N ASP A 109 -4.20 10.71 -6.34
CA ASP A 109 -4.73 11.69 -7.29
C ASP A 109 -3.94 11.54 -8.60
N SER A 110 -4.66 11.23 -9.69
CA SER A 110 -4.14 10.89 -11.02
C SER A 110 -3.19 11.96 -11.61
N LYS A 111 -3.11 13.14 -11.00
CA LYS A 111 -2.16 14.20 -11.36
C LYS A 111 -0.69 13.86 -11.06
N LYS A 112 -0.39 12.74 -10.38
CA LYS A 112 0.99 12.28 -10.06
C LYS A 112 1.37 10.91 -10.63
N THR A 113 0.53 10.27 -11.42
CA THR A 113 0.94 9.07 -12.15
C THR A 113 1.69 9.50 -13.40
N GLN A 114 2.99 9.19 -13.49
CA GLN A 114 3.66 9.19 -14.80
C GLN A 114 2.83 8.31 -15.73
N PRO A 115 2.50 8.75 -16.96
CA PRO A 115 1.75 7.92 -17.88
C PRO A 115 2.51 6.60 -18.06
N SER A 116 1.87 5.49 -17.65
CA SER A 116 2.33 4.16 -18.03
C SER A 116 2.35 4.12 -19.55
N LYS A 117 3.53 3.83 -20.13
CA LYS A 117 3.78 3.83 -21.58
C LYS A 117 3.09 2.70 -22.35
N GLU A 118 2.12 2.01 -21.77
CA GLU A 118 1.45 0.88 -22.39
C GLU A 118 -0.05 1.03 -22.13
N GLY A 119 -0.73 1.69 -23.07
CA GLY A 119 -2.16 1.45 -23.27
C GLY A 119 -2.35 0.08 -23.94
N PRO A 120 -3.50 -0.58 -23.78
CA PRO A 120 -3.77 -1.81 -24.52
C PRO A 120 -3.79 -1.47 -26.01
N ALA A 121 -2.99 -2.19 -26.79
CA ALA A 121 -3.11 -2.17 -28.24
C ALA A 121 -4.52 -2.65 -28.60
N VAL A 122 -5.27 -1.77 -29.27
CA VAL A 122 -6.50 -2.11 -29.98
C VAL A 122 -6.16 -2.21 -31.46
#